data_AF-A0A174MUK5-F1
#
_entry.id   AF-A0A174MUK5-F1
#
_cell.length_a   1.000
_cell.length_b   1.000
_cell.length_c   1.000
_cell.angle_alpha   90.00
_cell.angle_beta   90.00
_cell.angle_gamma   90.00
#
_symmetry.space_group_name_H-M   'P 1'
#
loop_
_entity.id
_entity.type
_entity.pdbx_description
1 polymer ?
#
loop_
_entity_poly.entity_id
_entity_poly.type
_entity_poly.pdbx_seq_one_letter_code
_entity_poly.pdbx_strand_id
1 'polypeptide(L)'
;MRNELNLWVAGGDMRQAKLAELLAADGHTVHAYALERLGALDGVEMEESLEGAALADCVVLPLPAAGEGSLLNAPLSGRKHPLALVLDALRPGQVICAGMVGPQTAALAADRGLTLHDYFAREELAVANAVPTALPVGHYSARREHTAPPLAMPGAGLNC
;
A
#
# COMPACT_ATOMS: atom_id res chain seq x y z
N MET A 1 4.73 -25.81 16.56
CA MET A 1 3.28 -25.98 16.43
C MET A 1 2.80 -24.79 15.62
N ARG A 2 2.55 -24.95 14.31
CA ARG A 2 1.83 -23.93 13.55
C ARG A 2 0.36 -24.29 13.69
N ASN A 3 -0.40 -23.45 14.36
CA ASN A 3 -1.86 -23.59 14.32
C ASN A 3 -2.28 -23.25 12.90
N GLU A 4 -3.06 -24.12 12.28
CA GLU A 4 -3.83 -23.78 11.10
C GLU A 4 -4.74 -22.61 11.47
N LEU A 5 -4.69 -21.54 10.67
CA LEU A 5 -5.49 -20.33 10.86
C LEU A 5 -6.28 -20.12 9.58
N ASN A 6 -7.49 -19.61 9.71
CA ASN A 6 -8.29 -19.17 8.58
C ASN A 6 -8.00 -17.69 8.30
N LEU A 7 -7.31 -17.42 7.20
CA LEU A 7 -6.81 -16.10 6.84
C LEU A 7 -7.48 -15.61 5.57
N TRP A 8 -7.89 -14.35 5.55
CA TRP A 8 -8.47 -13.72 4.37
C TRP A 8 -7.58 -12.60 3.86
N VAL A 9 -7.30 -12.55 2.57
CA VAL A 9 -6.57 -11.48 1.91
C VAL A 9 -7.53 -10.77 0.96
N ALA A 10 -7.91 -9.54 1.26
CA ALA A 10 -8.91 -8.81 0.48
C ALA A 10 -8.27 -7.62 -0.25
N GLY A 11 -8.16 -7.72 -1.58
CA GLY A 11 -7.64 -6.69 -2.47
C GLY A 11 -6.12 -6.61 -2.54
N GLY A 12 -5.62 -5.52 -3.14
CA GLY A 12 -4.22 -5.22 -3.30
C GLY A 12 -3.61 -5.54 -4.66
N ASP A 13 -2.28 -5.56 -4.66
CA ASP A 13 -1.42 -5.81 -5.81
C ASP A 13 -0.75 -7.20 -5.69
N MET A 14 0.25 -7.46 -6.54
CA MET A 14 1.00 -8.71 -6.56
C MET A 14 1.63 -9.08 -5.20
N ARG A 15 1.91 -8.11 -4.33
CA ARG A 15 2.44 -8.38 -2.99
C ARG A 15 1.41 -9.09 -2.12
N GLN A 16 0.12 -8.73 -2.25
CA GLN A 16 -0.96 -9.41 -1.53
C GLN A 16 -1.21 -10.82 -2.05
N ALA A 17 -1.15 -11.01 -3.37
CA ALA A 17 -1.20 -12.35 -3.95
C ALA A 17 -0.05 -13.22 -3.44
N LYS A 18 1.17 -12.67 -3.40
CA LYS A 18 2.33 -13.43 -2.91
C LYS A 18 2.24 -13.74 -1.42
N LEU A 19 1.71 -12.81 -0.62
CA LEU A 19 1.44 -13.04 0.79
C LEU A 19 0.45 -14.20 0.97
N ALA A 20 -0.62 -14.23 0.17
CA ALA A 20 -1.61 -15.30 0.24
C ALA A 20 -0.98 -16.69 -0.04
N GLU A 21 -0.18 -16.81 -1.10
CA GLU A 21 0.53 -18.06 -1.42
C GLU A 21 1.50 -18.48 -0.31
N LEU A 22 2.23 -17.53 0.30
CA LEU A 22 3.19 -17.84 1.36
C LEU A 22 2.46 -18.33 2.63
N LEU A 23 1.33 -17.71 2.97
CA LEU A 23 0.48 -18.14 4.09
C LEU A 23 -0.09 -19.55 3.84
N ALA A 24 -0.52 -19.84 2.62
CA ALA A 24 -0.99 -21.17 2.23
C ALA A 24 0.14 -22.22 2.30
N ALA A 25 1.33 -21.87 1.78
CA ALA A 25 2.51 -22.72 1.85
C ALA A 25 2.97 -22.99 3.29
N ASP A 26 2.68 -22.08 4.23
CA ASP A 26 2.96 -22.27 5.65
C ASP A 26 1.97 -23.21 6.36
N GLY A 27 0.91 -23.63 5.67
CA GLY A 27 -0.10 -24.59 6.15
C GLY A 27 -1.36 -23.94 6.71
N HIS A 28 -1.66 -22.70 6.35
CA HIS A 28 -2.89 -22.00 6.75
C HIS A 28 -3.97 -22.12 5.67
N THR A 29 -5.24 -22.07 6.06
CA THR A 29 -6.35 -21.92 5.11
C THR A 29 -6.40 -20.46 4.68
N VAL A 30 -6.19 -20.19 3.40
CA VAL A 30 -6.13 -18.82 2.88
C VAL A 30 -7.19 -18.60 1.81
N HIS A 31 -8.00 -17.57 2.02
CA HIS A 31 -8.98 -17.10 1.05
C HIS A 31 -8.55 -15.75 0.48
N ALA A 32 -8.72 -15.55 -0.82
CA ALA A 32 -8.40 -14.31 -1.51
C ALA A 32 -9.64 -13.71 -2.16
N TYR A 33 -9.90 -12.43 -1.85
CA TYR A 33 -10.99 -11.65 -2.42
C TYR A 33 -10.44 -10.46 -3.22
N ALA A 34 -11.12 -10.06 -4.29
CA ALA A 34 -10.74 -8.91 -5.13
C ALA A 34 -9.33 -8.98 -5.77
N LEU A 35 -8.88 -10.20 -6.07
CA LEU A 35 -7.63 -10.51 -6.80
C LEU A 35 -7.91 -11.32 -8.09
N GLU A 36 -9.15 -11.32 -8.57
CA GLU A 36 -9.63 -12.24 -9.60
C GLU A 36 -8.90 -12.14 -10.95
N ARG A 37 -8.26 -11.00 -11.26
CA ARG A 37 -7.51 -10.83 -12.52
C ARG A 37 -6.24 -11.67 -12.58
N LEU A 38 -5.73 -12.16 -11.45
CA LEU A 38 -4.58 -13.06 -11.42
C LEU A 38 -4.94 -14.50 -11.78
N GLY A 39 -6.21 -14.88 -11.66
CA GLY A 39 -6.63 -16.27 -11.77
C GLY A 39 -6.35 -17.05 -10.49
N ALA A 40 -6.14 -18.36 -10.64
CA ALA A 40 -5.87 -19.25 -9.51
C ALA A 40 -4.48 -18.99 -8.91
N LEU A 41 -4.41 -18.98 -7.58
CA LEU A 41 -3.18 -18.89 -6.80
C LEU A 41 -2.93 -20.23 -6.10
N ASP A 42 -1.67 -20.62 -5.96
CA ASP A 42 -1.32 -21.92 -5.40
C ASP A 42 -1.70 -22.02 -3.92
N GLY A 43 -2.59 -22.97 -3.59
CA GLY A 43 -3.02 -23.23 -2.22
C GLY A 43 -3.97 -22.17 -1.63
N VAL A 44 -4.46 -21.24 -2.45
CA VAL A 44 -5.34 -20.15 -2.01
C VAL A 44 -6.72 -20.30 -2.65
N GLU A 45 -7.77 -20.17 -1.85
CA GLU A 45 -9.15 -20.21 -2.31
C GLU A 45 -9.58 -18.83 -2.82
N MET A 46 -9.88 -18.72 -4.11
CA MET A 46 -10.33 -17.46 -4.72
C MET A 46 -11.83 -17.29 -4.48
N GLU A 47 -12.19 -16.27 -3.69
CA GLU A 47 -13.56 -16.01 -3.26
C GLU A 47 -14.21 -14.88 -4.06
N GLU A 48 -15.45 -15.09 -4.50
CA GLU A 48 -16.23 -14.08 -5.21
C GLU A 48 -17.01 -13.15 -4.28
N SER A 49 -17.20 -13.57 -3.03
CA SER A 49 -17.96 -12.89 -1.97
C SER A 49 -17.17 -12.86 -0.66
N LEU A 50 -17.66 -12.12 0.34
CA LEU A 50 -17.06 -12.03 1.68
C LEU A 50 -17.83 -12.83 2.73
N GLU A 51 -18.73 -13.72 2.33
CA GLU A 51 -19.60 -14.46 3.26
C GLU A 51 -18.81 -15.29 4.28
N GLY A 52 -17.67 -15.88 3.87
CA GLY A 52 -16.78 -16.63 4.75
C GLY A 52 -15.84 -15.77 5.60
N ALA A 53 -15.71 -14.46 5.31
CA ALA A 53 -14.75 -13.60 5.99
C ALA A 53 -15.07 -13.44 7.48
N ALA A 54 -16.34 -13.57 7.87
CA ALA A 54 -16.78 -13.54 9.27
C ALA A 54 -16.25 -14.71 10.11
N LEU A 55 -15.80 -15.81 9.49
CA LEU A 55 -15.22 -16.98 10.15
C LEU A 55 -13.70 -16.92 10.23
N ALA A 56 -13.07 -15.95 9.54
CA ALA A 56 -11.63 -15.83 9.53
C ALA A 56 -11.07 -15.46 10.90
N ASP A 57 -9.89 -15.95 11.23
CA ASP A 57 -9.13 -15.53 12.40
C ASP A 57 -8.55 -14.13 12.19
N CYS A 58 -8.15 -13.82 10.96
CA CYS A 58 -7.58 -12.53 10.59
C CYS A 58 -7.89 -12.18 9.13
N VAL A 59 -8.16 -10.89 8.88
CA VAL A 59 -8.29 -10.33 7.52
C VAL A 59 -7.16 -9.36 7.24
N VAL A 60 -6.43 -9.61 6.16
CA VAL A 60 -5.34 -8.78 5.67
C VAL A 60 -5.85 -7.91 4.52
N LEU A 61 -5.81 -6.60 4.75
CA LEU A 61 -6.09 -5.55 3.78
C LEU A 61 -4.77 -5.03 3.17
N PRO A 62 -4.83 -4.45 1.95
CA PRO A 62 -3.66 -3.97 1.22
C PRO A 62 -2.96 -2.79 1.88
N LEU A 63 -1.81 -2.42 1.31
CA LEU A 63 -1.07 -1.21 1.58
C LEU A 63 -1.00 -0.35 0.30
N PRO A 64 -1.67 0.80 0.23
CA PRO A 64 -2.66 1.30 1.19
C PRO A 64 -3.91 0.45 1.32
N ALA A 65 -4.57 0.52 2.47
CA ALA A 65 -5.85 -0.15 2.74
C ALA A 65 -6.99 0.45 1.91
N ALA A 66 -7.02 1.77 1.80
CA ALA A 66 -8.00 2.53 1.02
C ALA A 66 -7.32 3.27 -0.13
N GLY A 67 -7.89 3.16 -1.32
CA GLY A 67 -7.58 4.03 -2.46
C GLY A 67 -8.44 5.30 -2.45
N GLU A 68 -8.55 5.94 -3.61
CA GLU A 68 -9.41 7.12 -3.78
C GLU A 68 -10.88 6.82 -3.46
N GLY A 69 -11.54 7.75 -2.78
CA GLY A 69 -12.99 7.66 -2.50
C GLY A 69 -13.39 6.56 -1.50
N SER A 70 -12.50 6.18 -0.57
CA SER A 70 -12.77 5.16 0.46
C SER A 70 -13.09 3.77 -0.11
N LEU A 71 -12.57 3.50 -1.32
CA LEU A 71 -12.61 2.18 -1.93
C LEU A 71 -11.43 1.34 -1.44
N LEU A 72 -11.62 0.03 -1.32
CA LEU A 72 -10.54 -0.92 -1.14
C LEU A 72 -9.56 -0.78 -2.31
N ASN A 73 -8.28 -0.68 -2.00
CA ASN A 73 -7.24 -0.62 -3.01
C ASN A 73 -7.04 -1.99 -3.67
N ALA A 74 -7.74 -2.26 -4.77
CA ALA A 74 -7.70 -3.55 -5.47
C ALA A 74 -7.45 -3.36 -6.98
N PRO A 75 -6.23 -2.99 -7.40
CA PRO A 75 -5.88 -2.83 -8.83
C PRO A 75 -6.04 -4.13 -9.65
N LEU A 76 -5.99 -5.27 -8.97
CA LEU A 76 -6.15 -6.60 -9.54
C LEU A 76 -7.61 -7.10 -9.56
N SER A 77 -8.56 -6.22 -9.23
CA SER A 77 -10.00 -6.47 -9.36
C SER A 77 -10.58 -5.73 -10.57
N GLY A 78 -11.55 -6.34 -11.25
CA GLY A 78 -12.37 -5.68 -12.27
C GLY A 78 -13.46 -4.78 -11.68
N ARG A 79 -13.76 -4.96 -10.40
CA ARG A 79 -14.86 -4.32 -9.68
C ARG A 79 -14.33 -3.28 -8.69
N LYS A 80 -15.16 -2.29 -8.38
CA LYS A 80 -14.93 -1.36 -7.28
C LYS A 80 -15.51 -1.96 -6.00
N HIS A 81 -14.71 -1.98 -4.94
CA HIS A 81 -15.11 -2.56 -3.65
C HIS A 81 -15.11 -1.47 -2.59
N PRO A 82 -16.27 -0.95 -2.16
CA PRO A 82 -16.34 -0.02 -1.04
C PRO A 82 -15.74 -0.64 0.22
N LEU A 83 -14.81 0.05 0.87
CA LEU A 83 -14.14 -0.50 2.04
C LEU A 83 -15.12 -0.79 3.18
N ALA A 84 -16.18 0.03 3.30
CA ALA A 84 -17.25 -0.19 4.27
C ALA A 84 -17.91 -1.58 4.12
N LEU A 85 -18.21 -2.02 2.88
CA LEU A 85 -18.81 -3.34 2.63
C LEU A 85 -17.86 -4.47 3.03
N VAL A 86 -16.56 -4.25 2.86
CA VAL A 86 -15.56 -5.24 3.29
C VAL A 86 -15.55 -5.38 4.81
N LEU A 87 -15.64 -4.25 5.53
CA LEU A 87 -15.67 -4.23 6.98
C LEU A 87 -17.01 -4.71 7.55
N ASP A 88 -18.12 -4.48 6.84
CA ASP A 88 -19.47 -4.95 7.21
C ASP A 88 -19.60 -6.48 7.20
N ALA A 89 -18.79 -7.16 6.37
CA ALA A 89 -18.77 -8.62 6.31
C ALA A 89 -18.06 -9.28 7.49
N LEU A 90 -17.40 -8.50 8.37
CA LEU A 90 -16.57 -9.01 9.45
C LEU A 90 -17.33 -9.04 10.78
N ARG A 91 -16.96 -9.99 11.66
CA ARG A 91 -17.56 -10.06 12.99
C ARG A 91 -16.92 -9.01 13.93
N PRO A 92 -17.68 -8.39 14.84
CA PRO A 92 -17.10 -7.57 15.90
C PRO A 92 -16.03 -8.33 16.68
N GLY A 93 -14.93 -7.66 17.00
CA GLY A 93 -13.77 -8.23 17.69
C GLY A 93 -12.77 -8.96 16.79
N GLN A 94 -13.06 -9.13 15.50
CA GLN A 94 -12.15 -9.76 14.54
C GLN A 94 -10.90 -8.91 14.30
N VAL A 95 -9.79 -9.58 14.05
CA VAL A 95 -8.49 -8.95 13.81
C VAL A 95 -8.36 -8.57 12.34
N ILE A 96 -7.95 -7.33 12.09
CA ILE A 96 -7.72 -6.80 10.74
C ILE A 96 -6.32 -6.21 10.67
N CYS A 97 -5.52 -6.66 9.71
CA CYS A 97 -4.20 -6.14 9.42
C CYS A 97 -4.26 -5.31 8.16
N ALA A 98 -3.91 -4.03 8.22
CA ALA A 98 -3.99 -3.12 7.07
C ALA A 98 -2.79 -2.19 7.03
N GLY A 99 -2.48 -1.62 5.85
CA GLY A 99 -1.35 -0.72 5.70
C GLY A 99 -1.77 0.72 5.38
N MET A 100 -1.06 1.70 5.94
CA MET A 100 -1.31 3.14 5.71
C MET A 100 -2.77 3.50 5.98
N VAL A 101 -3.24 3.17 7.18
CA VAL A 101 -4.63 3.36 7.57
C VAL A 101 -4.88 4.82 7.91
N GLY A 102 -5.74 5.47 7.12
CA GLY A 102 -6.21 6.82 7.41
C GLY A 102 -7.26 6.87 8.54
N PRO A 103 -7.51 8.07 9.13
CA PRO A 103 -8.47 8.24 10.22
C PRO A 103 -9.90 7.76 9.89
N GLN A 104 -10.33 7.90 8.63
CA GLN A 104 -11.65 7.45 8.18
C GLN A 104 -11.79 5.93 8.24
N THR A 105 -10.79 5.19 7.75
CA THR A 105 -10.79 3.72 7.80
C THR A 105 -10.71 3.22 9.24
N ALA A 106 -9.90 3.87 10.08
CA ALA A 106 -9.83 3.55 11.50
C ALA A 106 -11.17 3.75 12.21
N ALA A 107 -11.88 4.85 11.92
CA ALA A 107 -13.22 5.10 12.46
C ALA A 107 -14.22 4.03 12.00
N LEU A 108 -14.24 3.68 10.70
CA LEU A 108 -15.13 2.64 10.18
C LEU A 108 -14.91 1.27 10.84
N ALA A 109 -13.65 0.92 11.14
CA ALA A 109 -13.29 -0.30 11.85
C ALA A 109 -13.73 -0.23 13.32
N ALA A 110 -13.46 0.89 14.00
CA ALA A 110 -13.84 1.11 15.40
C ALA A 110 -15.37 1.10 15.61
N ASP A 111 -16.13 1.72 14.70
CA ASP A 111 -17.60 1.75 14.72
C ASP A 111 -18.21 0.34 14.65
N ARG A 112 -17.49 -0.60 14.04
CA ARG A 112 -17.88 -2.02 13.92
C ARG A 112 -17.27 -2.91 15.02
N GLY A 113 -16.51 -2.32 15.94
CA GLY A 113 -15.82 -3.03 17.02
C GLY A 113 -14.69 -3.94 16.53
N LEU A 114 -14.07 -3.63 15.39
CA LEU A 114 -12.99 -4.42 14.81
C LEU A 114 -11.64 -4.06 15.43
N THR A 115 -10.76 -5.05 15.58
CA THR A 115 -9.40 -4.84 16.09
C THR A 115 -8.47 -4.57 14.92
N LEU A 116 -8.24 -3.29 14.62
CA LEU A 116 -7.40 -2.86 13.52
C LEU A 116 -5.93 -2.73 13.93
N HIS A 117 -5.05 -3.41 13.21
CA HIS A 117 -3.60 -3.28 13.30
C HIS A 117 -3.04 -2.66 12.01
N ASP A 118 -2.52 -1.45 12.14
CA ASP A 118 -1.73 -0.83 11.07
C ASP A 118 -0.30 -1.38 11.12
N TYR A 119 0.05 -2.25 10.18
CA TYR A 119 1.39 -2.83 10.10
C TYR A 119 2.41 -1.86 9.48
N PHE A 120 1.97 -0.82 8.78
CA PHE A 120 2.83 0.23 8.25
C PHE A 120 3.22 1.23 9.34
N ALA A 121 2.27 1.59 10.21
CA ALA A 121 2.54 2.48 11.35
C ALA A 121 3.52 1.88 12.38
N ARG A 122 3.75 0.56 12.35
CA ARG A 122 4.68 -0.15 13.24
C ARG A 122 6.13 -0.20 12.74
N GLU A 123 6.42 0.23 11.52
CA GLU A 123 7.80 0.31 10.99
C GLU A 123 8.49 1.65 11.25
N GLU A 124 7.84 2.62 11.90
CA GLU A 124 8.41 3.97 12.10
C GLU A 124 8.60 4.37 13.57
N LEU A 125 9.06 3.44 14.39
CA LEU A 125 10.09 3.81 15.36
C LEU A 125 11.14 2.71 15.47
N ALA A 126 12.32 3.02 14.90
CA ALA A 126 13.63 2.38 15.08
C ALA A 126 14.12 1.43 13.97
N VAL A 127 15.04 2.00 13.18
CA VAL A 127 16.15 1.35 12.43
C VAL A 127 15.87 0.99 10.96
N ALA A 128 16.39 1.85 10.08
CA ALA A 128 16.86 1.56 8.72
C ALA A 128 16.00 1.91 7.48
N ASN A 129 15.36 3.09 7.47
CA ASN A 129 15.40 3.95 6.26
C ASN A 129 16.67 4.82 6.24
N ALA A 130 17.79 4.21 6.68
CA ALA A 130 19.15 4.69 6.49
C ALA A 130 19.88 3.77 5.50
N VAL A 131 19.19 3.32 4.44
CA VAL A 131 19.86 3.31 3.15
C VAL A 131 19.81 4.76 2.69
N PRO A 132 20.92 5.51 2.72
CA PRO A 132 20.94 6.78 2.02
C PRO A 132 20.66 6.42 0.55
N THR A 133 19.50 6.84 0.05
CA THR A 133 19.42 7.25 -1.34
C THR A 133 20.54 8.26 -1.50
N ALA A 134 21.67 7.81 -2.04
CA ALA A 134 22.74 8.66 -2.46
C ALA A 134 22.14 9.61 -3.51
N LEU A 135 21.77 10.80 -3.04
CA LEU A 135 21.57 12.03 -3.80
C LEU A 135 22.73 12.19 -4.81
N PRO A 136 22.68 13.06 -5.85
CA PRO A 136 21.59 13.82 -6.47
C PRO A 136 21.71 13.90 -8.03
N VAL A 137 20.73 14.55 -8.68
CA VAL A 137 20.82 15.44 -9.87
C VAL A 137 21.94 15.19 -10.91
N GLY A 138 21.54 14.96 -12.17
CA GLY A 138 22.23 15.60 -13.31
C GLY A 138 22.40 14.77 -14.59
N HIS A 139 21.46 14.90 -15.52
CA HIS A 139 21.78 15.00 -16.96
C HIS A 139 20.67 15.75 -17.71
N TYR A 140 20.64 17.07 -17.52
CA TYR A 140 20.22 17.97 -18.59
C TYR A 140 21.49 18.52 -19.22
N SER A 141 21.74 18.21 -20.49
CA SER A 141 22.87 18.76 -21.24
C SER A 141 22.62 20.24 -21.53
N ALA A 142 23.13 21.12 -20.67
CA ALA A 142 23.26 22.55 -20.95
C ALA A 142 24.72 22.88 -21.26
N ARG A 143 24.99 23.08 -22.55
CA ARG A 143 26.25 23.53 -23.13
C ARG A 143 26.58 24.92 -22.57
N ARG A 144 27.69 25.06 -21.85
CA ARG A 144 28.23 26.36 -21.41
C ARG A 144 29.04 26.98 -22.54
N GLU A 145 28.77 28.23 -22.88
CA GLU A 145 29.80 29.13 -23.40
C GLU A 145 29.91 30.34 -22.47
N HIS A 146 31.12 30.51 -21.97
CA HIS A 146 31.59 31.61 -21.13
C HIS A 146 31.72 32.89 -21.94
N THR A 147 31.35 34.03 -21.39
CA THR A 147 32.25 35.21 -21.41
C THR A 147 31.94 36.15 -20.24
N ALA A 148 32.96 36.44 -19.44
CA ALA A 148 32.92 37.43 -18.35
C ALA A 148 33.08 38.86 -18.89
N PRO A 149 32.54 39.90 -18.22
CA PRO A 149 32.87 41.28 -18.53
C PRO A 149 34.04 41.77 -17.65
N PRO A 150 35.02 42.53 -18.20
CA PRO A 150 35.96 43.26 -17.38
C PRO A 150 35.42 44.68 -17.07
N LEU A 151 35.64 45.10 -15.83
CA LEU A 151 35.53 46.49 -15.37
C LEU A 151 36.74 47.31 -15.86
N ALA A 152 36.48 48.43 -16.54
CA ALA A 152 37.40 49.57 -16.62
C ALA A 152 36.63 50.86 -17.03
N MET A 153 36.63 51.87 -16.15
CA MET A 153 36.54 53.30 -16.49
C MET A 153 38.00 53.84 -16.56
N PRO A 154 38.35 55.03 -17.10
CA PRO A 154 37.53 56.17 -17.54
C PRO A 154 37.98 56.84 -18.88
N GLY A 155 37.22 57.85 -19.34
CA GLY A 155 37.83 59.07 -19.89
C GLY A 155 37.75 59.37 -21.40
N ALA A 156 37.20 60.55 -21.68
CA ALA A 156 37.56 61.51 -22.73
C ALA A 156 37.27 61.21 -24.22
N GLY A 157 36.42 62.07 -24.81
CA GLY A 157 36.89 62.90 -25.93
C GLY A 157 36.26 62.68 -27.31
N LEU A 158 35.47 63.69 -27.70
CA LEU A 158 35.51 64.42 -28.99
C LEU A 158 34.95 63.79 -30.30
N ASN A 159 34.12 64.65 -30.94
CA ASN A 159 33.76 64.78 -32.36
C ASN A 159 32.92 63.64 -32.97
N CYS A 160 31.81 63.89 -33.67
CA CYS A 160 31.46 64.98 -34.59
C CYS A 160 29.98 65.37 -34.48
#